data_AF-A0A1T4UWF1-F1
#
_entry.id   AF-A0A1T4UWF1-F1
#
_cell.length_a   1.000
_cell.length_b   1.000
_cell.length_c   1.000
_cell.angle_alpha   90.00
_cell.angle_beta   90.00
_cell.angle_gamma   90.00
#
_symmetry.space_group_name_H-M   'P 1'
#
loop_
_entity.id
_entity.type
_entity.pdbx_description
1 polymer ?
#
loop_
_entity_poly.entity_id
_entity_poly.type
_entity_poly.pdbx_seq_one_letter_code
_entity_poly.pdbx_strand_id
1 'polypeptide(L)'
;MLKLHIVCSGKCYHDVKRVGHKNFNIFKAKISNNLDYQQFNDSMVIFSEYNSRDELLNKYISIYHVIENFMCKYPLVKLNKDTQGNMFSIRNFKAMYERIDNGEKKSLELFLKAISNDSATESIILESYSLLSDYIDSSEDNKNRVNHSLLCLDIKNKDNNILDYKKIKSMNVKQNFPVLLSQLIYYIRNAIVHNKETEYHLSHENLDSEIVDFIENIMLPILEQIVLNLIIEKNDIVWYEHQNIKLYA
;
A
#
# COMPACT_ATOMS: atom_id res chain seq x y z
N MET A 1 -26.38 27.63 -6.41
CA MET A 1 -26.19 28.32 -7.70
C MET A 1 -24.72 28.68 -7.94
N LEU A 2 -24.04 29.42 -7.05
CA LEU A 2 -22.62 29.79 -7.23
C LEU A 2 -21.66 28.60 -7.33
N LYS A 3 -21.72 27.61 -6.42
CA LYS A 3 -20.89 26.38 -6.49
C LYS A 3 -21.05 25.66 -7.84
N LEU A 4 -22.29 25.55 -8.34
CA LEU A 4 -22.59 24.92 -9.63
C LEU A 4 -21.97 25.70 -10.81
N HIS A 5 -22.07 27.04 -10.82
CA HIS A 5 -21.42 27.86 -11.84
C HIS A 5 -19.88 27.68 -11.85
N ILE A 6 -19.25 27.60 -10.67
CA ILE A 6 -17.80 27.38 -10.56
C ILE A 6 -17.42 26.02 -11.18
N VAL A 7 -18.12 24.94 -10.80
CA VAL A 7 -17.86 23.58 -11.32
C VAL A 7 -18.14 23.48 -12.83
N CYS A 8 -19.26 24.04 -13.32
CA CYS A 8 -19.57 24.07 -14.75
C CYS A 8 -18.55 24.89 -15.57
N SER A 9 -17.76 25.76 -14.92
CA SER A 9 -16.66 26.50 -15.54
C SER A 9 -15.32 25.74 -15.50
N GLY A 10 -15.31 24.48 -15.04
CA GLY A 10 -14.11 23.66 -14.90
C GLY A 10 -13.20 24.09 -13.75
N LYS A 11 -13.71 24.83 -12.75
CA LYS A 11 -12.95 25.31 -11.59
C LYS A 11 -13.33 24.55 -10.32
N CYS A 12 -12.39 24.46 -9.39
CA CYS A 12 -12.64 23.93 -8.04
C CYS A 12 -13.17 25.02 -7.11
N TYR A 13 -14.05 24.66 -6.18
CA TYR A 13 -14.56 25.56 -5.11
C TYR A 13 -14.08 25.17 -3.71
N HIS A 14 -13.30 24.09 -3.61
CA HIS A 14 -12.76 23.55 -2.37
C HIS A 14 -11.22 23.54 -2.45
N ASP A 15 -10.57 23.49 -1.28
CA ASP A 15 -9.12 23.47 -1.19
C ASP A 15 -8.58 22.06 -1.47
N VAL A 16 -7.82 21.93 -2.54
CA VAL A 16 -7.15 20.67 -2.90
C VAL A 16 -5.93 20.49 -2.00
N LYS A 17 -5.90 19.41 -1.22
CA LYS A 17 -4.74 19.07 -0.37
C LYS A 17 -3.64 18.46 -1.25
N ARG A 18 -2.44 19.06 -1.18
CA ARG A 18 -1.29 18.70 -2.01
C ARG A 18 -0.10 18.30 -1.14
N VAL A 19 0.69 17.37 -1.65
CA VAL A 19 1.90 16.82 -1.02
C VAL A 19 3.10 17.22 -1.85
N GLY A 20 4.18 17.61 -1.18
CA GLY A 20 5.44 17.94 -1.84
C GLY A 20 6.10 16.75 -2.55
N HIS A 21 7.08 17.04 -3.39
CA HIS A 21 7.96 16.01 -3.92
C HIS A 21 8.85 15.45 -2.82
N LYS A 22 8.94 14.12 -2.75
CA LYS A 22 9.86 13.44 -1.84
C LYS A 22 11.18 13.12 -2.51
N ASN A 23 12.22 13.09 -1.68
CA ASN A 23 13.56 12.74 -2.11
C ASN A 23 13.80 11.24 -1.96
N PHE A 24 13.91 10.52 -3.07
CA PHE A 24 14.19 9.08 -3.10
C PHE A 24 15.68 8.73 -3.33
N ASN A 25 16.61 9.65 -3.03
CA ASN A 25 18.04 9.44 -3.28
C ASN A 25 18.61 8.20 -2.57
N ILE A 26 18.12 7.88 -1.36
CA ILE A 26 18.56 6.69 -0.62
C ILE A 26 18.25 5.41 -1.40
N PHE A 27 17.06 5.35 -2.02
CA PHE A 27 16.66 4.24 -2.87
C PHE A 27 17.47 4.22 -4.18
N LYS A 28 17.67 5.39 -4.80
CA LYS A 28 18.47 5.51 -6.02
C LYS A 28 19.88 4.96 -5.86
N ALA A 29 20.50 5.17 -4.70
CA ALA A 29 21.84 4.67 -4.38
C ALA A 29 21.93 3.14 -4.28
N LYS A 30 20.80 2.45 -4.06
CA LYS A 30 20.72 0.99 -3.94
C LYS A 30 20.46 0.27 -5.28
N ILE A 31 20.18 1.00 -6.36
CA ILE A 31 19.86 0.42 -7.68
C ILE A 31 21.11 -0.30 -8.22
N SER A 32 20.93 -1.56 -8.63
CA SER A 32 22.01 -2.41 -9.16
C SER A 32 21.87 -2.62 -10.67
N ASN A 33 22.91 -2.30 -11.44
CA ASN A 33 22.91 -2.50 -12.89
C ASN A 33 22.90 -3.98 -13.32
N ASN A 34 23.07 -4.91 -12.38
CA ASN A 34 23.12 -6.35 -12.65
C ASN A 34 21.74 -7.02 -12.51
N LEU A 35 20.70 -6.26 -12.20
CA LEU A 35 19.34 -6.78 -12.02
C LEU A 35 18.43 -6.42 -13.19
N ASP A 36 17.55 -7.35 -13.56
CA ASP A 36 16.58 -7.16 -14.64
C ASP A 36 15.32 -6.46 -14.11
N TYR A 37 15.35 -5.13 -14.12
CA TYR A 37 14.21 -4.31 -13.69
C TYR A 37 13.10 -4.21 -14.74
N GLN A 38 13.27 -4.74 -15.96
CA GLN A 38 12.24 -4.64 -17.01
C GLN A 38 10.94 -5.33 -16.61
N GLN A 39 11.01 -6.34 -15.74
CA GLN A 39 9.85 -7.01 -15.14
C GLN A 39 8.97 -6.12 -14.25
N PHE A 40 9.37 -4.87 -14.01
CA PHE A 40 8.62 -3.86 -13.26
C PHE A 40 8.19 -2.68 -14.13
N ASN A 41 8.29 -2.75 -15.46
CA ASN A 41 7.92 -1.63 -16.36
C ASN A 41 6.52 -1.08 -16.07
N ASP A 42 5.52 -1.94 -15.89
CA ASP A 42 4.15 -1.52 -15.57
C ASP A 42 4.09 -0.77 -14.22
N SER A 43 4.77 -1.30 -13.20
CA SER A 43 4.90 -0.65 -11.88
C SER A 43 5.63 0.69 -12.00
N MET A 44 6.66 0.79 -12.84
CA MET A 44 7.42 2.03 -13.07
C MET A 44 6.58 3.09 -13.78
N VAL A 45 5.71 2.71 -14.72
CA VAL A 45 4.77 3.64 -15.35
C VAL A 45 3.82 4.22 -14.31
N ILE A 46 3.20 3.37 -13.49
CA ILE A 46 2.29 3.83 -12.42
C ILE A 46 3.04 4.69 -11.39
N PHE A 47 4.27 4.32 -11.04
CA PHE A 47 5.08 5.11 -10.10
C PHE A 47 5.55 6.44 -10.72
N SER A 48 5.73 6.52 -12.04
CA SER A 48 5.98 7.79 -12.74
C SER A 48 4.76 8.69 -12.70
N GLU A 49 3.56 8.12 -12.90
CA GLU A 49 2.30 8.85 -12.73
C GLU A 49 2.15 9.37 -11.30
N TYR A 50 2.47 8.55 -10.30
CA TYR A 50 2.54 8.96 -8.89
C TYR A 50 3.47 10.16 -8.68
N ASN A 51 4.65 10.15 -9.30
CA ASN A 51 5.61 11.24 -9.20
C ASN A 51 5.14 12.54 -9.88
N SER A 52 4.33 12.43 -10.93
CA SER A 52 3.76 13.60 -11.62
C SER A 52 2.60 14.26 -10.86
N ARG A 53 2.02 13.57 -9.88
CA ARG A 53 0.89 14.02 -9.08
C ARG A 53 1.36 14.74 -7.82
N ASP A 54 0.61 15.76 -7.45
CA ASP A 54 0.77 16.50 -6.20
C ASP A 54 -0.44 16.37 -5.27
N GLU A 55 -1.63 16.08 -5.79
CA GLU A 55 -2.83 15.86 -4.98
C GLU A 55 -2.74 14.61 -4.09
N LEU A 56 -2.95 14.78 -2.78
CA LEU A 56 -2.76 13.77 -1.74
C LEU A 56 -3.51 12.45 -2.01
N LEU A 57 -4.82 12.52 -2.24
CA LEU A 57 -5.66 11.33 -2.43
C LEU A 57 -5.28 10.59 -3.72
N ASN A 58 -5.02 11.33 -4.79
CA ASN A 58 -4.60 10.78 -6.07
C ASN A 58 -3.19 10.15 -6.03
N LYS A 59 -2.28 10.68 -5.21
CA LYS A 59 -0.99 10.02 -4.91
C LYS A 59 -1.23 8.71 -4.19
N TYR A 60 -2.06 8.71 -3.16
CA TYR A 60 -2.39 7.49 -2.41
C TYR A 60 -2.93 6.38 -3.31
N ILE A 61 -3.90 6.70 -4.18
CA ILE A 61 -4.47 5.73 -5.12
C ILE A 61 -3.43 5.22 -6.13
N SER A 62 -2.55 6.10 -6.63
CA SER A 62 -1.53 5.68 -7.61
C SER A 62 -0.54 4.69 -7.01
N ILE A 63 -0.06 4.94 -5.79
CA ILE A 63 0.85 4.00 -5.13
C ILE A 63 0.14 2.71 -4.71
N TYR A 64 -1.15 2.79 -4.35
CA TYR A 64 -1.98 1.61 -4.12
C TYR A 64 -2.07 0.71 -5.35
N HIS A 65 -2.23 1.26 -6.56
CA HIS A 65 -2.24 0.44 -7.79
C HIS A 65 -0.92 -0.33 -7.99
N VAL A 66 0.22 0.20 -7.54
CA VAL A 66 1.48 -0.57 -7.56
C VAL A 66 1.42 -1.75 -6.58
N ILE A 67 0.88 -1.53 -5.38
CA ILE A 67 0.65 -2.60 -4.40
C ILE A 67 -0.31 -3.64 -4.96
N GLU A 68 -1.40 -3.23 -5.60
CA GLU A 68 -2.37 -4.12 -6.25
C GLU A 68 -1.72 -5.00 -7.31
N ASN A 69 -0.90 -4.41 -8.18
CA ASN A 69 -0.09 -5.17 -9.13
C ASN A 69 0.81 -6.19 -8.42
N PHE A 70 1.41 -5.85 -7.28
CA PHE A 70 2.22 -6.79 -6.50
C PHE A 70 1.40 -7.88 -5.81
N MET A 71 0.18 -7.59 -5.34
CA MET A 71 -0.73 -8.61 -4.81
C MET A 71 -1.06 -9.66 -5.87
N CYS A 72 -1.27 -9.24 -7.12
CA CYS A 72 -1.50 -10.15 -8.24
C CYS A 72 -0.21 -10.86 -8.68
N LYS A 73 0.94 -10.18 -8.63
CA LYS A 73 2.26 -10.73 -9.01
C LYS A 73 2.75 -11.79 -8.03
N TYR A 74 2.49 -11.64 -6.73
CA TYR A 74 3.00 -12.54 -5.69
C TYR A 74 2.62 -14.03 -5.91
N PRO A 75 1.34 -14.39 -6.16
CA PRO A 75 0.97 -15.75 -6.54
C PRO A 75 1.69 -16.27 -7.79
N LEU A 76 1.96 -15.41 -8.78
CA LEU A 76 2.65 -15.78 -10.02
C LEU A 76 4.13 -16.07 -9.75
N VAL A 77 4.80 -15.23 -8.95
CA VAL A 77 6.20 -15.43 -8.56
C VAL A 77 6.36 -16.74 -7.79
N LYS A 78 5.46 -16.99 -6.83
CA LYS A 78 5.45 -18.24 -6.07
C LYS A 78 5.28 -19.45 -6.98
N LEU A 79 4.35 -19.39 -7.94
CA LEU A 79 4.14 -20.45 -8.92
C LEU A 79 5.38 -20.67 -9.81
N ASN A 80 6.02 -19.60 -10.29
CA ASN A 80 7.23 -19.66 -11.11
C ASN A 80 8.38 -20.36 -10.37
N LYS A 81 8.53 -20.05 -9.08
CA LYS A 81 9.54 -20.64 -8.21
C LYS A 81 9.26 -22.11 -7.90
N ASP A 82 8.03 -22.42 -7.47
CA ASP A 82 7.60 -23.80 -7.14
C ASP A 82 7.74 -24.75 -8.35
N THR A 83 7.68 -24.20 -9.56
CA THR A 83 7.83 -24.97 -10.82
C THR A 83 9.23 -24.89 -11.41
N GLN A 84 10.16 -24.08 -10.88
CA GLN A 84 11.49 -23.82 -11.45
C GLN A 84 11.43 -23.41 -12.94
N GLY A 85 10.43 -22.60 -13.31
CA GLY A 85 10.18 -22.21 -14.70
C GLY A 85 9.69 -23.35 -15.62
N ASN A 86 9.40 -24.53 -15.07
CA ASN A 86 8.81 -25.65 -15.81
C ASN A 86 7.30 -25.46 -16.04
N MET A 87 6.75 -26.29 -16.91
CA MET A 87 5.36 -26.24 -17.33
C MET A 87 4.42 -26.44 -16.13
N PHE A 88 3.43 -25.57 -15.97
CA PHE A 88 2.43 -25.69 -14.90
C PHE A 88 1.18 -26.41 -15.39
N SER A 89 0.57 -27.20 -14.52
CA SER A 89 -0.70 -27.85 -14.82
C SER A 89 -1.86 -26.85 -14.77
N ILE A 90 -2.96 -27.15 -15.47
CA ILE A 90 -4.24 -26.41 -15.36
C ILE A 90 -4.70 -26.33 -13.89
N ARG A 91 -4.41 -27.36 -13.07
CA ARG A 91 -4.72 -27.38 -11.64
C ARG A 91 -3.94 -26.31 -10.87
N ASN A 92 -2.66 -26.13 -11.19
CA ASN A 92 -1.82 -25.10 -10.57
C ASN A 92 -2.34 -23.70 -10.92
N PHE A 93 -2.75 -23.49 -12.16
CA PHE A 93 -3.34 -22.23 -12.61
C PHE A 93 -4.68 -21.95 -11.94
N LYS A 94 -5.55 -22.97 -11.82
CA LYS A 94 -6.83 -22.84 -11.12
C LYS A 94 -6.64 -22.50 -9.64
N ALA A 95 -5.73 -23.18 -8.95
CA ALA A 95 -5.42 -22.89 -7.54
C ALA A 95 -4.82 -21.49 -7.36
N MET A 96 -4.05 -20.99 -8.34
CA MET A 96 -3.56 -19.62 -8.35
C MET A 96 -4.68 -18.60 -8.56
N TYR A 97 -5.60 -18.86 -9.50
CA TYR A 97 -6.75 -17.99 -9.75
C TYR A 97 -7.66 -17.89 -8.51
N GLU A 98 -7.94 -19.02 -7.86
CA GLU A 98 -8.68 -19.07 -6.59
C GLU A 98 -7.97 -18.26 -5.48
N ARG A 99 -6.63 -18.17 -5.52
CA ARG A 99 -5.87 -17.33 -4.56
C ARG A 99 -6.02 -15.84 -4.83
N ILE A 100 -6.14 -15.44 -6.08
CA ILE A 100 -6.35 -14.06 -6.51
C ILE A 100 -7.79 -13.61 -6.17
N ASP A 101 -8.75 -14.53 -6.26
CA ASP A 101 -10.19 -14.28 -6.02
C ASP A 101 -10.60 -14.20 -4.53
N ASN A 102 -9.66 -14.27 -3.58
CA ASN A 102 -9.94 -14.27 -2.13
C ASN A 102 -10.47 -12.93 -1.56
N GLY A 103 -10.74 -11.95 -2.42
CA GLY A 103 -11.12 -10.59 -2.04
C GLY A 103 -9.92 -9.71 -1.69
N GLU A 104 -9.95 -8.47 -2.15
CA GLU A 104 -8.87 -7.47 -2.08
C GLU A 104 -8.21 -7.37 -0.69
N LYS A 105 -9.01 -7.19 0.37
CA LYS A 105 -8.51 -7.09 1.75
C LYS A 105 -7.72 -8.33 2.19
N LYS A 106 -8.18 -9.53 1.80
CA LYS A 106 -7.51 -10.77 2.19
C LYS A 106 -6.22 -10.98 1.41
N SER A 107 -6.24 -10.68 0.12
CA SER A 107 -5.06 -10.71 -0.75
C SER A 107 -3.96 -9.76 -0.22
N LEU A 108 -4.35 -8.57 0.23
CA LEU A 108 -3.43 -7.60 0.83
C LEU A 108 -2.82 -8.10 2.15
N GLU A 109 -3.65 -8.68 3.03
CA GLU A 109 -3.16 -9.28 4.28
C GLU A 109 -2.16 -10.41 4.02
N LEU A 110 -2.46 -11.30 3.05
CA LEU A 110 -1.57 -12.40 2.67
C LEU A 110 -0.26 -11.88 2.08
N PHE A 111 -0.33 -10.86 1.23
CA PHE A 111 0.84 -10.23 0.62
C PHE A 111 1.76 -9.60 1.67
N LEU A 112 1.23 -8.78 2.58
CA LEU A 112 2.04 -8.15 3.65
C LEU A 112 2.61 -9.19 4.63
N LYS A 113 1.87 -10.27 4.91
CA LYS A 113 2.40 -11.38 5.70
C LYS A 113 3.52 -12.12 4.98
N ALA A 114 3.46 -12.25 3.66
CA ALA A 114 4.54 -12.86 2.90
C ALA A 114 5.81 -12.01 3.02
N ILE A 115 5.70 -10.68 2.88
CA ILE A 115 6.82 -9.74 3.08
C ILE A 115 7.41 -9.86 4.49
N SER A 116 6.55 -9.96 5.51
CA SER A 116 7.00 -10.05 6.91
C SER A 116 7.69 -11.37 7.27
N ASN A 117 7.48 -12.44 6.50
CA ASN A 117 8.02 -13.77 6.79
C ASN A 117 9.18 -14.16 5.87
N ASP A 118 9.47 -13.35 4.85
CA ASP A 118 10.58 -13.56 3.94
C ASP A 118 11.83 -12.85 4.46
N SER A 119 12.96 -13.58 4.53
CA SER A 119 14.20 -13.06 5.11
C SER A 119 14.81 -11.89 4.34
N ALA A 120 14.54 -11.78 3.03
CA ALA A 120 15.04 -10.67 2.22
C ALA A 120 14.19 -9.40 2.38
N THR A 121 12.94 -9.53 2.83
CA THR A 121 12.01 -8.39 2.91
C THR A 121 11.45 -8.09 4.30
N GLU A 122 11.76 -8.91 5.32
CA GLU A 122 11.20 -8.72 6.66
C GLU A 122 11.54 -7.36 7.28
N SER A 123 12.71 -6.79 6.92
CA SER A 123 13.14 -5.45 7.34
C SER A 123 12.15 -4.37 6.91
N ILE A 124 11.50 -4.51 5.75
CA ILE A 124 10.53 -3.54 5.24
C ILE A 124 9.37 -3.35 6.23
N ILE A 125 8.86 -4.44 6.80
CA ILE A 125 7.75 -4.40 7.77
C ILE A 125 8.21 -3.83 9.10
N LEU A 126 9.42 -4.20 9.54
CA LEU A 126 10.01 -3.66 10.76
C LEU A 126 10.24 -2.15 10.67
N GLU A 127 10.83 -1.68 9.57
CA GLU A 127 11.09 -0.27 9.33
C GLU A 127 9.78 0.53 9.16
N SER A 128 8.76 -0.06 8.50
CA SER A 128 7.42 0.54 8.40
C SER A 128 6.76 0.71 9.77
N TYR A 129 6.93 -0.27 10.66
CA TYR A 129 6.47 -0.17 12.04
C TYR A 129 7.24 0.89 12.80
N SER A 130 8.57 0.94 12.65
CA SER A 130 9.41 1.98 13.27
C SER A 130 8.98 3.37 12.85
N LEU A 131 8.69 3.60 11.56
CA LEU A 131 8.21 4.89 11.07
C LEU A 131 6.92 5.35 11.79
N LEU A 132 5.93 4.45 11.88
CA LEU A 132 4.69 4.73 12.61
C LEU A 132 4.96 4.95 14.11
N SER A 133 5.79 4.10 14.71
CA SER A 133 6.14 4.15 16.12
C SER A 133 6.85 5.47 16.48
N ASP A 134 7.81 5.90 15.68
CA ASP A 134 8.59 7.11 15.88
C ASP A 134 7.70 8.35 15.69
N TYR A 135 6.81 8.32 14.71
CA TYR A 135 5.80 9.37 14.53
C TYR A 135 4.90 9.48 15.77
N ILE A 136 4.38 8.37 16.29
CA ILE A 136 3.56 8.31 17.53
C ILE A 136 4.34 8.87 18.74
N ASP A 137 5.63 8.55 18.85
CA ASP A 137 6.44 8.92 20.01
C ASP A 137 6.91 10.38 19.96
N SER A 138 6.92 11.01 18.77
CA SER A 138 7.45 12.36 18.59
C SER A 138 6.66 13.47 19.29
N SER A 139 5.35 13.29 19.53
CA SER A 139 4.55 14.26 20.30
C SER A 139 3.25 13.65 20.84
N GLU A 140 2.66 14.26 21.88
CA GLU A 140 1.31 13.89 22.35
C GLU A 140 0.23 14.23 21.31
N ASP A 141 0.43 15.29 20.54
CA ASP A 141 -0.47 15.67 19.44
C ASP A 141 -0.55 14.57 18.37
N ASN A 142 0.60 13.98 18.02
CA ASN A 142 0.67 12.90 17.04
C ASN A 142 -0.06 11.63 17.50
N LYS A 143 -0.03 11.33 18.81
CA LYS A 143 -0.84 10.23 19.38
C LYS A 143 -2.33 10.48 19.19
N ASN A 144 -2.77 11.72 19.42
CA ASN A 144 -4.16 12.12 19.23
C ASN A 144 -4.56 12.06 17.76
N ARG A 145 -3.70 12.55 16.84
CA ARG A 145 -3.91 12.45 15.39
C ARG A 145 -4.06 11.02 14.90
N VAL A 146 -3.21 10.11 15.37
CA VAL A 146 -3.31 8.68 15.05
C VAL A 146 -4.62 8.09 15.59
N ASN A 147 -4.96 8.33 16.86
CA ASN A 147 -6.22 7.83 17.43
C ASN A 147 -7.44 8.35 16.68
N HIS A 148 -7.47 9.64 16.34
CA HIS A 148 -8.53 10.26 15.56
C HIS A 148 -8.63 9.62 14.18
N SER A 149 -7.50 9.42 13.51
CA SER A 149 -7.46 8.77 12.20
C SER A 149 -7.99 7.34 12.23
N LEU A 150 -7.61 6.56 13.25
CA LEU A 150 -8.10 5.20 13.45
C LEU A 150 -9.60 5.17 13.72
N LEU A 151 -10.12 6.14 14.47
CA LEU A 151 -11.55 6.28 14.76
C LEU A 151 -12.34 6.62 13.48
N CYS A 152 -11.91 7.63 12.72
CA CYS A 152 -12.56 8.06 11.49
C CYS A 152 -12.59 6.95 10.42
N LEU A 153 -11.51 6.16 10.32
CA LEU A 153 -11.41 5.03 9.40
C LEU A 153 -12.08 3.74 9.94
N ASP A 154 -12.73 3.80 11.11
CA ASP A 154 -13.38 2.66 11.79
C ASP A 154 -12.44 1.44 11.95
N ILE A 155 -11.18 1.69 12.29
CA ILE A 155 -10.17 0.64 12.46
C ILE A 155 -10.37 -0.06 13.80
N LYS A 156 -10.81 -1.32 13.73
CA LYS A 156 -11.16 -2.13 14.88
C LYS A 156 -10.19 -3.29 15.11
N ASN A 157 -10.04 -3.65 16.38
CA ASN A 157 -9.35 -4.87 16.79
C ASN A 157 -10.26 -6.12 16.61
N LYS A 158 -9.73 -7.29 16.96
CA LYS A 158 -10.48 -8.57 16.86
C LYS A 158 -11.73 -8.62 17.75
N ASP A 159 -11.75 -7.84 18.82
CA ASP A 159 -12.87 -7.74 19.76
C ASP A 159 -13.88 -6.64 19.35
N ASN A 160 -13.79 -6.15 18.11
CA ASN A 160 -14.66 -5.11 17.54
C ASN A 160 -14.58 -3.74 18.25
N ASN A 161 -13.52 -3.52 19.05
CA ASN A 161 -13.24 -2.23 19.69
C ASN A 161 -12.33 -1.40 18.79
N ILE A 162 -12.54 -0.08 18.76
CA ILE A 162 -11.64 0.85 18.05
C ILE A 162 -10.21 0.66 18.58
N LEU A 163 -9.27 0.63 17.64
CA LEU A 163 -7.85 0.53 17.93
C LEU A 163 -7.32 1.90 18.38
N ASP A 164 -6.37 1.89 19.32
CA ASP A 164 -5.66 3.09 19.76
C ASP A 164 -4.14 2.89 19.58
N TYR A 165 -3.39 3.98 19.70
CA TYR A 165 -1.93 3.94 19.56
C TYR A 165 -1.27 3.00 20.59
N LYS A 166 -1.85 2.81 21.79
CA LYS A 166 -1.26 1.93 22.84
C LYS A 166 -1.31 0.46 22.41
N LYS A 167 -2.42 0.05 21.81
CA LYS A 167 -2.55 -1.28 21.19
C LYS A 167 -1.61 -1.44 20.02
N ILE A 168 -1.36 -0.38 19.25
CA ILE A 168 -0.35 -0.40 18.19
C ILE A 168 1.04 -0.66 18.76
N LYS A 169 1.43 0.09 19.79
CA LYS A 169 2.76 -0.02 20.42
C LYS A 169 3.04 -1.35 21.11
N SER A 170 1.99 -2.09 21.46
CA SER A 170 2.11 -3.36 22.19
C SER A 170 1.96 -4.61 21.31
N MET A 171 1.73 -4.45 20.00
CA MET A 171 1.46 -5.59 19.13
C MET A 171 2.73 -6.33 18.70
N ASN A 172 2.59 -7.61 18.35
CA ASN A 172 3.68 -8.35 17.72
C ASN A 172 3.88 -7.83 16.30
N VAL A 173 5.04 -7.23 16.03
CA VAL A 173 5.32 -6.60 14.73
C VAL A 173 5.26 -7.61 13.59
N LYS A 174 5.85 -8.81 13.72
CA LYS A 174 5.86 -9.79 12.62
C LYS A 174 4.47 -10.39 12.33
N GLN A 175 3.63 -10.56 13.35
CA GLN A 175 2.36 -11.28 13.20
C GLN A 175 1.14 -10.36 13.06
N ASN A 176 1.10 -9.26 13.81
CA ASN A 176 -0.08 -8.41 13.93
C ASN A 176 0.03 -7.14 13.09
N PHE A 177 1.22 -6.57 12.93
CA PHE A 177 1.37 -5.33 12.17
C PHE A 177 1.04 -5.49 10.68
N PRO A 178 1.41 -6.57 9.97
CA PRO A 178 0.93 -6.80 8.60
C PRO A 178 -0.59 -6.81 8.48
N VAL A 179 -1.29 -7.33 9.50
CA VAL A 179 -2.76 -7.36 9.53
C VAL A 179 -3.31 -5.95 9.71
N LEU A 180 -2.79 -5.18 10.67
CA LEU A 180 -3.18 -3.78 10.86
C LEU A 180 -2.91 -2.96 9.59
N LEU A 181 -1.71 -3.09 9.03
CA LEU A 181 -1.30 -2.34 7.84
C LEU A 181 -2.21 -2.67 6.65
N SER A 182 -2.60 -3.95 6.47
CA SER A 182 -3.58 -4.31 5.44
C SER A 182 -4.94 -3.64 5.65
N GLN A 183 -5.39 -3.50 6.90
CA GLN A 183 -6.63 -2.79 7.22
C GLN A 183 -6.50 -1.31 6.88
N LEU A 184 -5.45 -0.64 7.36
CA LEU A 184 -5.22 0.78 7.10
C LEU A 184 -5.20 1.07 5.60
N ILE A 185 -4.45 0.27 4.83
CA ILE A 185 -4.34 0.46 3.39
C ILE A 185 -5.71 0.28 2.70
N TYR A 186 -6.39 -0.81 3.01
CA TYR A 186 -7.70 -1.12 2.44
C TYR A 186 -8.76 -0.08 2.77
N TYR A 187 -8.88 0.33 4.04
CA TYR A 187 -9.91 1.27 4.47
C TYR A 187 -9.66 2.68 3.94
N ILE A 188 -8.42 3.16 3.87
CA ILE A 188 -8.12 4.47 3.25
C ILE A 188 -8.45 4.43 1.76
N ARG A 189 -8.01 3.38 1.03
CA ARG A 189 -8.35 3.21 -0.38
C ARG A 189 -9.86 3.24 -0.61
N ASN A 190 -10.61 2.49 0.19
CA ASN A 190 -12.06 2.43 0.06
C ASN A 190 -12.73 3.74 0.42
N ALA A 191 -12.26 4.44 1.44
CA ALA A 191 -12.77 5.74 1.81
C ALA A 191 -12.57 6.76 0.66
N ILE A 192 -11.46 6.67 -0.08
CA ILE A 192 -11.20 7.54 -1.23
C ILE A 192 -12.08 7.16 -2.44
N VAL A 193 -12.21 5.87 -2.76
CA VAL A 193 -12.86 5.40 -4.00
C VAL A 193 -14.37 5.27 -3.90
N HIS A 194 -14.89 4.84 -2.75
CA HIS A 194 -16.31 4.60 -2.56
C HIS A 194 -16.99 5.82 -1.93
N ASN A 195 -17.99 6.32 -2.64
CA ASN A 195 -18.92 7.34 -2.16
C ASN A 195 -20.30 6.68 -2.02
N LYS A 196 -20.43 5.72 -1.10
CA LYS A 196 -21.72 5.18 -0.70
C LYS A 196 -22.21 5.96 0.52
N GLU A 197 -23.50 6.24 0.60
CA GLU A 197 -24.10 7.02 1.70
C GLU A 197 -23.83 6.44 3.10
N THR A 198 -23.50 5.14 3.19
CA THR A 198 -23.22 4.44 4.44
C THR A 198 -21.73 4.29 4.77
N GLU A 199 -20.83 4.78 3.93
CA GLU A 199 -19.38 4.62 4.08
C GLU A 199 -18.72 6.00 4.32
N TYR A 200 -17.68 6.03 5.17
CA TYR A 200 -16.89 7.25 5.37
C TYR A 200 -16.10 7.55 4.09
N HIS A 201 -16.54 8.55 3.33
CA HIS A 201 -15.91 8.95 2.08
C HIS A 201 -14.89 10.08 2.33
N LEU A 202 -13.66 9.93 1.83
CA LEU A 202 -12.64 10.97 1.86
C LEU A 202 -12.67 11.76 0.55
N SER A 203 -12.91 13.06 0.69
CA SER A 203 -12.86 14.05 -0.37
C SER A 203 -12.14 15.29 0.14
N HIS A 204 -11.60 16.12 -0.75
CA HIS A 204 -10.95 17.38 -0.33
C HIS A 204 -11.87 18.35 0.44
N GLU A 205 -13.19 18.20 0.32
CA GLU A 205 -14.17 19.01 1.08
C GLU A 205 -14.32 18.57 2.54
N ASN A 206 -14.04 17.31 2.87
CA ASN A 206 -14.20 16.75 4.22
C ASN A 206 -12.93 16.12 4.82
N LEU A 207 -11.80 16.24 4.13
CA LEU A 207 -10.50 15.76 4.61
C LEU A 207 -9.99 16.69 5.73
N ASP A 208 -10.11 16.23 6.97
CA ASP A 208 -9.59 16.94 8.14
C ASP A 208 -8.06 16.92 8.20
N SER A 209 -7.49 17.80 9.02
CA SER A 209 -6.04 18.02 9.05
C SER A 209 -5.28 16.82 9.61
N GLU A 210 -5.92 16.06 10.48
CA GLU A 210 -5.40 14.91 11.18
C GLU A 210 -5.28 13.71 10.24
N ILE A 211 -6.29 13.48 9.38
CA ILE A 211 -6.25 12.46 8.32
C ILE A 211 -5.26 12.87 7.22
N VAL A 212 -5.22 14.15 6.83
CA VAL A 212 -4.20 14.65 5.87
C VAL A 212 -2.82 14.28 6.36
N ASP A 213 -2.51 14.65 7.60
CA ASP A 213 -1.21 14.44 8.22
C ASP A 213 -0.89 12.94 8.37
N PHE A 214 -1.88 12.13 8.77
CA PHE A 214 -1.72 10.67 8.85
C PHE A 214 -1.42 10.04 7.49
N ILE A 215 -2.10 10.44 6.42
CA ILE A 215 -1.85 9.90 5.08
C ILE A 215 -0.49 10.38 4.56
N GLU A 216 -0.19 11.68 4.69
CA GLU A 216 1.02 12.30 4.15
C GLU A 216 2.30 11.86 4.87
N ASN A 217 2.28 11.85 6.19
CA ASN A 217 3.47 11.66 7.03
C ASN A 217 3.66 10.23 7.54
N ILE A 218 2.68 9.34 7.34
CA ILE A 218 2.78 7.93 7.73
C ILE A 218 2.49 7.01 6.55
N MET A 219 1.26 7.06 6.01
CA MET A 219 0.82 6.02 5.09
C MET A 219 1.52 6.08 3.74
N LEU A 220 1.65 7.27 3.13
CA LEU A 220 2.44 7.44 1.90
C LEU A 220 3.90 7.00 2.09
N PRO A 221 4.65 7.47 3.12
CA PRO A 221 6.02 7.02 3.35
C PRO A 221 6.15 5.50 3.48
N ILE A 222 5.24 4.85 4.23
CA ILE A 222 5.25 3.39 4.38
C ILE A 222 5.03 2.71 3.03
N LEU A 223 4.07 3.16 2.24
CA LEU A 223 3.78 2.58 0.93
C LEU A 223 4.94 2.80 -0.06
N GLU A 224 5.56 3.99 -0.06
CA GLU A 224 6.74 4.31 -0.87
C GLU A 224 7.91 3.38 -0.53
N GLN A 225 8.15 3.18 0.76
CA GLN A 225 9.20 2.30 1.25
C GLN A 225 8.96 0.85 0.87
N ILE A 226 7.73 0.35 1.02
CA ILE A 226 7.35 -1.01 0.61
C ILE A 226 7.59 -1.18 -0.90
N VAL A 227 7.04 -0.28 -1.72
CA VAL A 227 7.14 -0.39 -3.18
C VAL A 227 8.59 -0.31 -3.64
N LEU A 228 9.35 0.68 -3.18
CA LEU A 228 10.71 0.92 -3.65
C LEU A 228 11.67 -0.19 -3.20
N ASN A 229 11.60 -0.65 -1.95
CA ASN A 229 12.45 -1.75 -1.49
C ASN A 229 12.13 -3.06 -2.24
N LEU A 230 10.84 -3.37 -2.47
CA LEU A 230 10.45 -4.55 -3.25
C LEU A 230 10.92 -4.52 -4.70
N ILE A 231 10.96 -3.34 -5.33
CA ILE A 231 11.47 -3.17 -6.69
C ILE A 231 12.99 -3.23 -6.73
N ILE A 232 13.69 -2.63 -5.77
CA ILE A 232 15.14 -2.42 -5.86
C ILE A 232 15.93 -3.65 -5.42
N GLU A 233 15.48 -4.32 -4.38
CA GLU A 233 16.17 -5.45 -3.76
C GLU A 233 15.53 -6.77 -4.23
N LYS A 234 16.33 -7.68 -4.78
CA LYS A 234 15.86 -8.98 -5.27
C LYS A 234 15.24 -9.79 -4.12
N ASN A 235 14.01 -10.27 -4.31
CA ASN A 235 13.24 -10.99 -3.29
C ASN A 235 12.31 -12.04 -3.90
N ASP A 236 11.84 -12.99 -3.09
CA ASP A 236 10.92 -14.06 -3.54
C ASP A 236 9.45 -13.63 -3.59
N ILE A 237 9.16 -12.35 -3.37
CA ILE A 237 7.79 -11.83 -3.29
C ILE A 237 7.34 -11.30 -4.66
N VAL A 238 8.15 -10.45 -5.29
CA VAL A 238 7.77 -9.75 -6.53
C VAL A 238 8.76 -9.93 -7.68
N TRP A 239 9.88 -10.64 -7.49
CA TRP A 239 10.82 -10.91 -8.58
C TRP A 239 10.57 -12.28 -9.19
N TYR A 240 10.44 -12.31 -10.52
CA TYR A 240 10.54 -13.56 -11.25
C TYR A 240 11.99 -14.04 -11.26
N GLU A 241 12.18 -15.32 -10.95
CA GLU A 241 13.49 -15.96 -11.05
C GLU A 241 13.82 -16.35 -12.51
N HIS A 242 12.79 -16.63 -13.32
CA HIS A 242 12.91 -17.08 -14.69
C HIS A 242 12.14 -16.14 -15.64
N GLN A 243 12.73 -15.79 -16.78
CA GLN A 243 12.15 -14.83 -17.74
C GLN A 243 10.90 -15.36 -18.46
N ASN A 244 10.71 -16.68 -18.52
CA ASN A 244 9.64 -17.30 -19.29
C ASN A 244 8.77 -18.22 -18.41
N ILE A 245 7.46 -18.14 -18.64
CA ILE A 245 6.45 -19.03 -18.05
C ILE A 245 5.93 -19.94 -19.18
N LYS A 246 6.13 -21.26 -19.08
CA LYS A 246 5.68 -22.23 -20.11
C LYS A 246 4.23 -22.68 -19.85
N LEU A 247 3.30 -22.28 -20.71
CA LEU A 247 1.89 -22.70 -20.71
C LEU A 247 1.68 -24.03 -21.43
N TYR A 248 0.65 -24.79 -21.04
CA TYR A 248 0.15 -25.94 -21.82
C TYR A 248 -0.31 -25.44 -23.21
N ALA A 249 0.15 -26.11 -24.26
CA ALA A 249 -0.34 -25.94 -25.64
C ALA A 249 -1.33 -27.04 -25.99
#